data_AF-A0A0E1W5H4-F1
#
_entry.id   AF-A0A0E1W5H4-F1
#
_cell.length_a   1.000
_cell.length_b   1.000
_cell.length_c   1.000
_cell.angle_alpha   90.00
_cell.angle_beta   90.00
_cell.angle_gamma   90.00
#
_symmetry.space_group_name_H-M   'P 1'
#
loop_
_entity.id
_entity.type
_entity.pdbx_description
1 polymer ?
#
loop_
_entity_poly.entity_id
_entity_poly.type
_entity_poly.pdbx_seq_one_letter_code
_entity_poly.pdbx_strand_id
1 'polypeptide(L)'
;MQIELPLGDQIDCWLLVREIARAEVPDLNPKAAGIECLVAKKPVAVDVAGVGPIEFVERKLTNDDRAYLARVLPRLPVLQIPYSDDVIEAFLREFRALPDRPSWDPVLLTESRYLQEQARIVEERWALSSQHLQVLQQWLDSGRIRAFRGSHVPVNELLVGTLIPRRDVLAYLDYCEIPHTGKKAGAASVEGEVKQDIDVCASKAETREAMAVPEPRRASESIRSANQVALGQPEVIKQEPIERLERQVPATPAGPLLDIKQVSERVNISVSMLHEKMKPTSKYYDPKFPPKIQLTERTVRYSQADVDAWIQACVSGASAAGDTRGREGAGAEQGVSKFPSPNNPGENNASSDCDLDGDDDRLRDSGLLTAEIVRLFSRKARGGNLAETFSNPPSGLKRRAQISSLKGRHAHWDPVEVALWLHENRTDAYPTRVLAEIFEYESLDQWRFVWAAEARKLERRRGAK
;
A
#
# COMPACT_ATOMS: atom_id res chain seq x y z
N MET A 1 6.58 -11.28 -23.66
CA MET A 1 6.66 -10.48 -22.42
C MET A 1 7.06 -11.42 -21.30
N GLN A 2 7.96 -11.02 -20.40
CA GLN A 2 8.48 -11.88 -19.34
C GLN A 2 8.48 -11.09 -18.03
N ILE A 3 7.95 -11.68 -16.96
CA ILE A 3 7.91 -11.04 -15.64
C ILE A 3 9.22 -11.29 -14.91
N GLU A 4 9.85 -10.22 -14.44
CA GLU A 4 10.99 -10.30 -13.53
C GLU A 4 10.50 -10.26 -12.08
N LEU A 5 10.62 -11.39 -11.39
CA LEU A 5 10.23 -11.45 -9.99
C LEU A 5 11.33 -10.88 -9.08
N PRO A 6 10.99 -10.11 -8.03
CA PRO A 6 11.96 -9.56 -7.09
C PRO A 6 12.79 -10.68 -6.44
N LEU A 7 14.02 -10.37 -6.05
CA LEU A 7 14.89 -11.31 -5.34
C LEU A 7 14.32 -11.59 -3.94
N GLY A 8 14.26 -12.86 -3.55
CA GLY A 8 13.79 -13.29 -2.23
C GLY A 8 12.92 -14.55 -2.28
N ASP A 9 12.80 -15.19 -1.11
CA ASP A 9 12.03 -16.43 -0.93
C ASP A 9 10.54 -16.18 -0.77
N GLN A 10 10.14 -14.93 -0.57
CA GLN A 10 8.76 -14.50 -0.45
C GLN A 10 8.53 -13.26 -1.31
N ILE A 11 7.38 -13.21 -1.95
CA ILE A 11 7.00 -12.15 -2.88
C ILE A 11 5.72 -11.52 -2.35
N ASP A 12 5.68 -10.20 -2.33
CA ASP A 12 4.47 -9.47 -1.98
C ASP A 12 3.37 -9.74 -3.02
N CYS A 13 2.19 -10.12 -2.54
CA CYS A 13 1.06 -10.52 -3.37
C CYS A 13 0.58 -9.37 -4.26
N TRP A 14 0.54 -8.15 -3.74
CA TRP A 14 0.14 -6.97 -4.51
C TRP A 14 1.16 -6.60 -5.57
N LEU A 15 2.45 -6.71 -5.23
CA LEU A 15 3.52 -6.51 -6.22
C LEU A 15 3.40 -7.55 -7.34
N LEU A 16 3.16 -8.83 -7.02
CA LEU A 16 2.99 -9.88 -8.02
C LEU A 16 1.87 -9.57 -9.01
N VAL A 17 0.64 -9.32 -8.54
CA VAL A 17 -0.50 -9.08 -9.43
C VAL A 17 -0.33 -7.80 -10.25
N ARG A 18 0.32 -6.78 -9.67
CA ARG A 18 0.66 -5.54 -10.38
C ARG A 18 1.64 -5.80 -11.52
N GLU A 19 2.69 -6.60 -11.29
CA GLU A 19 3.66 -6.91 -12.34
C GLU A 19 3.07 -7.81 -13.44
N ILE A 20 2.12 -8.70 -13.09
CA ILE A 20 1.33 -9.44 -14.10
C ILE A 20 0.52 -8.46 -14.96
N ALA A 21 -0.27 -7.59 -14.33
CA ALA A 21 -1.10 -6.62 -15.04
C ALA A 21 -0.26 -5.66 -15.92
N ARG A 22 0.93 -5.25 -15.45
CA ARG A 22 1.88 -4.44 -16.24
C ARG A 22 2.45 -5.20 -17.43
N ALA A 23 2.69 -6.50 -17.29
CA ALA A 23 3.20 -7.34 -18.36
C ALA A 23 2.14 -7.66 -19.42
N GLU A 24 0.85 -7.64 -19.07
CA GLU A 24 -0.24 -7.83 -20.05
C GLU A 24 -0.66 -6.51 -20.71
N VAL A 25 -0.76 -5.44 -19.91
CA VAL A 25 -1.13 -4.10 -20.36
C VAL A 25 0.07 -3.18 -20.13
N PRO A 26 0.94 -2.95 -21.14
CA PRO A 26 2.12 -2.09 -20.99
C PRO A 26 1.73 -0.62 -20.83
N ASP A 27 2.60 0.16 -20.19
CA ASP A 27 2.42 1.60 -20.06
C ASP A 27 2.47 2.28 -21.43
N LEU A 28 1.72 3.37 -21.58
CA LEU A 28 2.05 4.35 -22.61
C LEU A 28 3.47 4.82 -22.35
N ASN A 29 4.34 4.71 -23.35
CA ASN A 29 5.67 5.26 -23.23
C ASN A 29 5.56 6.80 -23.29
N PRO A 30 5.79 7.54 -22.19
CA PRO A 30 5.70 9.00 -22.21
C PRO A 30 6.83 9.63 -23.04
N LYS A 31 7.88 8.85 -23.31
CA LYS A 31 8.99 9.20 -24.21
C LYS A 31 8.80 8.61 -25.60
N ALA A 32 7.63 8.04 -25.91
CA ALA A 32 7.29 7.75 -27.29
C ALA A 32 7.40 9.09 -28.04
N ALA A 33 8.30 9.11 -29.01
CA ALA A 33 8.54 10.25 -29.87
C ALA A 33 8.53 9.73 -31.30
N GLY A 34 8.11 10.57 -32.24
CA GLY A 34 8.02 10.19 -33.64
C GLY A 34 6.88 9.22 -33.93
N ILE A 35 7.20 8.06 -34.52
CA ILE A 35 6.23 7.16 -35.18
C ILE A 35 5.32 6.45 -34.16
N GLU A 36 5.83 6.16 -32.97
CA GLU A 36 5.10 5.37 -31.97
C GLU A 36 3.93 6.13 -31.34
N CYS A 37 3.82 7.44 -31.59
CA CYS A 37 2.75 8.31 -31.09
C CYS A 37 1.58 8.42 -32.07
N LEU A 38 1.66 7.72 -33.20
CA LEU A 38 0.76 7.86 -34.33
C LEU A 38 -0.08 6.59 -34.52
N VAL A 39 -1.37 6.79 -34.75
CA VAL A 39 -2.29 5.74 -35.20
C VAL A 39 -2.76 6.11 -36.61
N ALA A 40 -2.96 5.14 -37.49
CA ALA A 40 -3.51 5.41 -38.83
C ALA A 40 -5.04 5.40 -38.77
N LYS A 41 -5.67 6.48 -39.26
CA LYS A 41 -7.11 6.55 -39.47
C LYS A 41 -7.40 6.45 -40.96
N LYS A 42 -8.09 5.38 -41.37
CA LYS A 42 -8.42 5.12 -42.77
C LYS A 42 -9.94 5.19 -42.97
N PRO A 43 -10.41 5.86 -44.04
CA PRO A 43 -11.82 5.75 -44.43
C PRO A 43 -12.11 4.32 -44.90
N VAL A 44 -13.16 3.72 -44.34
CA VAL A 44 -13.70 2.43 -44.75
C VAL A 44 -15.08 2.70 -45.33
N ALA A 45 -15.28 2.29 -46.59
CA ALA A 45 -16.60 2.34 -47.21
C ALA A 45 -17.46 1.24 -46.57
N VAL A 46 -18.54 1.61 -45.88
CA VAL A 46 -19.52 0.65 -45.40
C VAL A 46 -20.35 0.21 -46.60
N ASP A 47 -20.26 -1.07 -46.95
CA ASP A 47 -20.83 -1.63 -48.17
C ASP A 47 -22.36 -1.78 -48.04
N VAL A 48 -23.06 -0.65 -48.12
CA VAL A 48 -24.51 -0.58 -48.27
C VAL A 48 -24.80 0.20 -49.55
N ALA A 49 -24.81 -0.54 -50.68
CA ALA A 49 -25.33 -0.07 -51.97
C ALA A 49 -24.84 1.31 -52.46
N GLY A 50 -23.55 1.63 -52.23
CA GLY A 50 -22.87 2.76 -52.87
C GLY A 50 -23.17 4.17 -52.32
N VAL A 51 -23.98 4.31 -51.27
CA VAL A 51 -24.30 5.61 -50.62
C VAL A 51 -24.28 5.49 -49.09
N GLY A 52 -23.36 4.69 -48.54
CA GLY A 52 -23.16 4.58 -47.10
C GLY A 52 -22.32 5.74 -46.54
N PRO A 53 -22.50 6.12 -45.26
CA PRO A 53 -21.59 7.04 -44.59
C PRO A 53 -20.16 6.46 -44.59
N ILE A 54 -19.17 7.32 -44.84
CA ILE A 54 -17.75 6.93 -44.72
C ILE A 54 -17.44 6.83 -43.23
N GLU A 55 -17.23 5.62 -42.73
CA GLU A 55 -16.71 5.42 -41.39
C GLU A 55 -15.18 5.50 -41.39
N PHE A 56 -14.62 6.05 -40.33
CA PHE A 56 -13.17 6.11 -40.17
C PHE A 56 -12.75 5.15 -39.07
N VAL A 57 -11.96 4.15 -39.45
CA VAL A 57 -11.44 3.15 -38.51
C VAL A 57 -9.99 3.47 -38.18
N GLU A 58 -9.70 3.56 -36.90
CA GLU A 58 -8.33 3.68 -36.40
C GLU A 58 -7.67 2.30 -36.32
N ARG A 59 -6.42 2.21 -36.75
CA ARG A 59 -5.64 0.98 -36.73
C ARG A 59 -4.18 1.26 -36.40
N LYS A 60 -3.50 0.25 -35.84
CA LYS A 60 -2.04 0.28 -35.67
C LYS A 60 -1.35 0.48 -37.02
N LEU A 61 -0.26 1.24 -37.01
CA LEU A 61 0.60 1.45 -38.19
C LEU A 61 1.23 0.14 -38.63
N THR A 62 1.16 -0.17 -39.92
CA THR A 62 1.89 -1.30 -40.50
C THR A 62 3.39 -1.00 -40.58
N ASN A 63 4.19 -2.00 -40.90
CA ASN A 63 5.62 -1.79 -41.16
C ASN A 63 5.86 -0.81 -42.33
N ASP A 64 4.99 -0.83 -43.35
CA ASP A 64 5.07 0.09 -44.48
C ASP A 64 4.72 1.53 -44.07
N ASP A 65 3.68 1.70 -43.25
CA ASP A 65 3.32 3.01 -42.70
C ASP A 65 4.47 3.59 -41.85
N ARG A 66 5.10 2.74 -41.04
CA ARG A 66 6.27 3.09 -40.22
C ARG A 66 7.46 3.47 -41.10
N ALA A 67 7.77 2.69 -42.13
CA ALA A 67 8.86 3.00 -43.07
C ALA A 67 8.61 4.32 -43.82
N TYR A 68 7.36 4.57 -44.24
CA TYR A 68 6.97 5.84 -44.85
C TYR A 68 7.17 7.01 -43.87
N LEU A 69 6.62 6.91 -42.65
CA LEU A 69 6.75 7.94 -41.62
C LEU A 69 8.20 8.22 -41.26
N ALA A 70 9.06 7.19 -41.13
CA ALA A 70 10.48 7.37 -40.87
C ALA A 70 11.18 8.24 -41.92
N ARG A 71 10.75 8.15 -43.18
CA ARG A 71 11.29 8.95 -44.28
C ARG A 71 10.81 10.40 -44.27
N VAL A 72 9.56 10.65 -43.85
CA VAL A 72 8.96 12.00 -43.90
C VAL A 72 9.06 12.77 -42.59
N LEU A 73 9.16 12.10 -41.45
CA LEU A 73 9.25 12.74 -40.12
C LEU A 73 10.37 13.76 -39.98
N PRO A 74 11.58 13.58 -40.54
CA PRO A 74 12.63 14.61 -40.48
C PRO A 74 12.25 15.94 -41.15
N ARG A 75 11.21 15.94 -42.00
CA ARG A 75 10.70 17.13 -42.71
C ARG A 75 9.43 17.70 -42.08
N LEU A 76 8.92 17.06 -41.04
CA LEU A 76 7.71 17.46 -40.31
C LEU A 76 8.09 18.02 -38.94
N PRO A 77 7.17 18.74 -38.25
CA PRO A 77 7.43 19.24 -36.92
C PRO A 77 7.75 18.09 -35.96
N VAL A 78 8.68 18.32 -35.03
CA VAL A 78 9.14 17.28 -34.11
C VAL A 78 8.00 16.85 -33.20
N LEU A 79 7.77 15.54 -33.16
CA LEU A 79 6.73 14.93 -32.37
C LEU A 79 7.20 14.64 -30.93
N GLN A 80 6.90 15.53 -29.96
CA GLN A 80 7.08 15.29 -28.52
C GLN A 80 5.73 15.26 -27.78
N ILE A 81 5.44 14.18 -27.05
CA ILE A 81 4.24 14.05 -26.20
C ILE A 81 4.45 14.84 -24.89
N PRO A 82 3.41 15.47 -24.32
CA PRO A 82 2.06 15.67 -24.87
C PRO A 82 2.00 16.81 -25.91
N TYR A 83 1.16 16.65 -26.95
CA TYR A 83 0.97 17.68 -27.98
C TYR A 83 -0.08 18.71 -27.56
N SER A 84 0.21 20.00 -27.81
CA SER A 84 -0.84 21.01 -27.89
C SER A 84 -1.59 20.87 -29.22
N ASP A 85 -2.86 21.29 -29.24
CA ASP A 85 -3.69 21.23 -30.46
C ASP A 85 -3.05 21.99 -31.63
N ASP A 86 -2.38 23.11 -31.38
CA ASP A 86 -1.67 23.90 -32.40
C ASP A 86 -0.56 23.11 -33.11
N VAL A 87 0.19 22.28 -32.36
CA VAL A 87 1.28 21.45 -32.90
C VAL A 87 0.71 20.31 -33.73
N ILE A 88 -0.41 19.73 -33.29
CA ILE A 88 -1.15 18.70 -34.05
C ILE A 88 -1.64 19.28 -35.37
N GLU A 89 -2.26 20.46 -35.35
CA GLU A 89 -2.77 21.10 -36.55
C GLU A 89 -1.63 21.44 -37.53
N ALA A 90 -0.51 21.98 -37.04
CA ALA A 90 0.66 22.26 -37.87
C ALA A 90 1.20 20.97 -38.51
N PHE A 91 1.33 19.89 -37.73
CA PHE A 91 1.76 18.59 -38.23
C PHE A 91 0.82 18.02 -39.29
N LEU A 92 -0.50 18.02 -39.03
CA LEU A 92 -1.50 17.51 -39.97
C LEU A 92 -1.53 18.32 -41.25
N ARG A 93 -1.39 19.64 -41.17
CA ARG A 93 -1.32 20.51 -42.34
C ARG A 93 -0.11 20.16 -43.22
N GLU A 94 1.06 20.00 -42.63
CA GLU A 94 2.28 19.64 -43.37
C GLU A 94 2.23 18.21 -43.92
N PHE A 95 1.73 17.25 -43.14
CA PHE A 95 1.53 15.87 -43.60
C PHE A 95 0.58 15.80 -44.80
N ARG A 96 -0.50 16.59 -44.77
CA ARG A 96 -1.49 16.65 -45.86
C ARG A 96 -0.97 17.31 -47.14
N ALA A 97 0.07 18.12 -47.04
CA ALA A 97 0.71 18.78 -48.18
C ALA A 97 1.76 17.91 -48.89
N LEU A 98 2.07 16.71 -48.38
CA LEU A 98 3.06 15.82 -48.99
C LEU A 98 2.55 15.25 -50.34
N PRO A 99 3.39 15.24 -51.39
CA PRO A 99 2.97 14.78 -52.73
C PRO A 99 2.67 13.28 -52.80
N ASP A 100 3.37 12.45 -52.01
CA ASP A 100 3.23 10.98 -51.98
C ASP A 100 2.47 10.49 -50.74
N ARG A 101 1.45 11.25 -50.32
CA ARG A 101 0.72 10.99 -49.07
C ARG A 101 -0.05 9.66 -49.13
N PRO A 102 0.03 8.81 -48.08
CA PRO A 102 -0.82 7.64 -47.93
C PRO A 102 -2.31 8.01 -47.84
N SER A 103 -3.19 7.07 -48.19
CA SER A 103 -4.64 7.26 -48.15
C SER A 103 -5.24 7.31 -46.73
N TRP A 104 -4.40 7.40 -45.69
CA TRP A 104 -4.81 7.48 -44.28
C TRP A 104 -4.36 8.82 -43.67
N ASP A 105 -5.00 9.22 -42.57
CA ASP A 105 -4.63 10.38 -41.77
C ASP A 105 -3.97 9.92 -40.46
N PRO A 106 -2.82 10.50 -40.07
CA PRO A 106 -2.24 10.26 -38.75
C PRO A 106 -3.16 10.82 -37.68
N VAL A 107 -3.37 10.04 -36.63
CA VAL A 107 -4.05 10.48 -35.41
C VAL A 107 -3.00 10.58 -34.33
N LEU A 108 -2.76 11.81 -33.89
CA LEU A 108 -1.86 12.14 -32.79
C LEU A 108 -2.63 12.04 -31.47
N LEU A 109 -1.98 11.50 -30.44
CA LEU A 109 -2.53 11.49 -29.08
C LEU A 109 -2.49 12.91 -28.50
N THR A 110 -3.62 13.62 -28.51
CA THR A 110 -3.75 14.91 -27.81
C THR A 110 -3.45 14.76 -26.32
N GLU A 111 -3.16 15.84 -25.60
CA GLU A 111 -3.01 15.78 -24.12
C GLU A 111 -4.24 15.11 -23.48
N SER A 112 -5.44 15.52 -23.87
CA SER A 112 -6.70 14.94 -23.37
C SER A 112 -6.80 13.44 -23.67
N ARG A 113 -6.50 13.03 -24.91
CA ARG A 113 -6.58 11.64 -25.34
C ARG A 113 -5.51 10.76 -24.69
N TYR A 114 -4.30 11.30 -24.50
CA TYR A 114 -3.23 10.62 -23.77
C TYR A 114 -3.66 10.36 -22.32
N LEU A 115 -4.28 11.34 -21.66
CA LEU A 115 -4.79 11.19 -20.30
C LEU A 115 -5.94 10.16 -20.23
N GLN A 116 -6.87 10.20 -21.18
CA GLN A 116 -7.96 9.21 -21.27
C GLN A 116 -7.42 7.79 -21.47
N GLU A 117 -6.47 7.62 -22.39
CA GLU A 117 -5.85 6.31 -22.65
C GLU A 117 -5.03 5.82 -21.45
N GLN A 118 -4.35 6.73 -20.75
CA GLN A 118 -3.64 6.39 -19.52
C GLN A 118 -4.61 5.96 -18.41
N ALA A 119 -5.75 6.65 -18.26
CA ALA A 119 -6.79 6.27 -17.31
C ALA A 119 -7.37 4.88 -17.64
N ARG A 120 -7.64 4.62 -18.92
CA ARG A 120 -8.10 3.31 -19.40
C ARG A 120 -7.10 2.19 -19.07
N ILE A 121 -5.82 2.41 -19.31
CA ILE A 121 -4.75 1.44 -18.98
C ILE A 121 -4.70 1.18 -17.46
N VAL A 122 -4.85 2.21 -16.64
CA VAL A 122 -4.89 2.05 -15.18
C VAL A 122 -6.10 1.21 -14.76
N GLU A 123 -7.29 1.47 -15.32
CA GLU A 123 -8.50 0.71 -15.03
C GLU A 123 -8.39 -0.76 -15.47
N GLU A 124 -7.90 -1.01 -16.68
CA GLU A 124 -7.69 -2.35 -17.21
C GLU A 124 -6.71 -3.16 -16.35
N ARG A 125 -5.60 -2.52 -15.94
CA ARG A 125 -4.63 -3.15 -15.03
C ARG A 125 -5.22 -3.45 -13.66
N TRP A 126 -6.06 -2.55 -13.15
CA TRP A 126 -6.75 -2.76 -11.88
C TRP A 126 -7.70 -3.96 -11.97
N ALA A 127 -8.47 -4.06 -13.06
CA ALA A 127 -9.36 -5.18 -13.30
C ALA A 127 -8.59 -6.51 -13.37
N LEU A 128 -7.49 -6.57 -14.14
CA LEU A 128 -6.63 -7.75 -14.22
C LEU A 128 -6.01 -8.09 -12.85
N SER A 129 -5.48 -7.10 -12.13
CA SER A 129 -4.90 -7.31 -10.80
C SER A 129 -5.94 -7.90 -9.84
N SER A 130 -7.17 -7.39 -9.88
CA SER A 130 -8.29 -7.87 -9.07
C SER A 130 -8.67 -9.31 -9.43
N GLN A 131 -8.69 -9.64 -10.71
CA GLN A 131 -8.95 -11.00 -11.20
C GLN A 131 -7.87 -11.98 -10.69
N HIS A 132 -6.59 -11.64 -10.83
CA HIS A 132 -5.49 -12.49 -10.36
C HIS A 132 -5.52 -12.65 -8.83
N LEU A 133 -5.81 -11.58 -8.09
CA LEU A 133 -5.95 -11.62 -6.64
C LEU A 133 -7.09 -12.55 -6.21
N GLN A 134 -8.22 -12.54 -6.91
CA GLN A 134 -9.34 -13.45 -6.65
C GLN A 134 -8.95 -14.92 -6.86
N VAL A 135 -8.21 -15.24 -7.93
CA VAL A 135 -7.73 -16.61 -8.16
C VAL A 135 -6.73 -17.03 -7.10
N LEU A 136 -5.80 -16.15 -6.72
CA LEU A 136 -4.85 -16.42 -5.63
C LEU A 136 -5.56 -16.63 -4.30
N GLN A 137 -6.63 -15.88 -4.01
CA GLN A 137 -7.44 -16.07 -2.81
C GLN A 137 -8.10 -17.46 -2.82
N GLN A 138 -8.65 -17.92 -3.95
CA GLN A 138 -9.17 -19.28 -4.07
C GLN A 138 -8.09 -20.35 -3.87
N TRP A 139 -6.86 -20.10 -4.33
CA TRP A 139 -5.73 -20.99 -4.06
C TRP A 139 -5.34 -20.99 -2.58
N LEU A 140 -5.49 -19.87 -1.87
CA LEU A 140 -5.27 -19.80 -0.43
C LEU A 140 -6.35 -20.57 0.33
N ASP A 141 -7.62 -20.34 -0.01
CA ASP A 141 -8.78 -20.99 0.62
C ASP A 141 -8.76 -22.51 0.44
N SER A 142 -8.28 -22.99 -0.71
CA SER A 142 -8.07 -24.43 -0.98
C SER A 142 -6.79 -25.01 -0.40
N GLY A 143 -5.93 -24.19 0.22
CA GLY A 143 -4.65 -24.61 0.79
C GLY A 143 -3.57 -24.93 -0.25
N ARG A 144 -3.76 -24.53 -1.52
CA ARG A 144 -2.79 -24.72 -2.61
C ARG A 144 -1.59 -23.78 -2.51
N ILE A 145 -1.80 -22.58 -1.95
CA ILE A 145 -0.71 -21.67 -1.54
C ILE A 145 -0.77 -21.42 -0.05
N ARG A 146 0.33 -20.88 0.48
CA ARG A 146 0.39 -20.30 1.82
C ARG A 146 0.68 -18.82 1.70
N ALA A 147 0.14 -18.04 2.63
CA ALA A 147 0.34 -16.60 2.69
C ALA A 147 0.66 -16.18 4.12
N PHE A 148 1.52 -15.17 4.26
CA PHE A 148 2.01 -14.70 5.56
C PHE A 148 2.01 -13.17 5.60
N ARG A 149 1.85 -12.57 6.78
CA ARG A 149 2.27 -11.17 6.98
C ARG A 149 3.79 -11.11 7.08
N GLY A 150 4.34 -9.90 7.00
CA GLY A 150 5.79 -9.65 7.24
C GLY A 150 6.34 -10.16 8.58
N SER A 151 5.48 -10.48 9.56
CA SER A 151 5.84 -11.15 10.82
C SER A 151 5.86 -12.68 10.74
N HIS A 152 5.75 -13.27 9.54
CA HIS A 152 5.64 -14.71 9.29
C HIS A 152 4.40 -15.37 9.92
N VAL A 153 3.39 -14.57 10.30
CA VAL A 153 2.11 -15.09 10.79
C VAL A 153 1.24 -15.49 9.59
N PRO A 154 0.74 -16.74 9.53
CA PRO A 154 -0.16 -17.17 8.47
C PRO A 154 -1.41 -16.31 8.38
N VAL A 155 -1.90 -16.07 7.17
CA VAL A 155 -3.16 -15.37 6.93
C VAL A 155 -4.09 -16.21 6.07
N ASN A 156 -5.39 -15.98 6.24
CA ASN A 156 -6.45 -16.61 5.46
C ASN A 156 -7.03 -15.66 4.38
N GLU A 157 -6.52 -14.43 4.32
CA GLU A 157 -6.99 -13.41 3.38
C GLU A 157 -5.78 -12.63 2.82
N LEU A 158 -5.76 -12.43 1.51
CA LEU A 158 -4.71 -11.71 0.81
C LEU A 158 -4.97 -10.20 0.89
N LEU A 159 -4.23 -9.53 1.78
CA LEU A 159 -4.27 -8.09 1.96
C LEU A 159 -2.97 -7.43 1.49
N VAL A 160 -2.95 -6.09 1.40
CA VAL A 160 -1.72 -5.32 1.16
C VAL A 160 -0.66 -5.68 2.20
N GLY A 161 0.56 -5.99 1.74
CA GLY A 161 1.67 -6.44 2.59
C GLY A 161 1.67 -7.94 2.92
N THR A 162 0.81 -8.73 2.26
CA THR A 162 0.81 -10.19 2.36
C THR A 162 1.87 -10.79 1.46
N LEU A 163 2.67 -11.69 2.00
CA LEU A 163 3.79 -12.36 1.37
C LEU A 163 3.43 -13.80 1.01
N ILE A 164 3.69 -14.20 -0.23
CA ILE A 164 3.51 -15.55 -0.75
C ILE A 164 4.89 -16.16 -1.00
N PRO A 165 5.18 -17.41 -0.57
CA PRO A 165 6.43 -18.08 -0.88
C PRO A 165 6.69 -18.12 -2.39
N ARG A 166 7.94 -17.85 -2.80
CA ARG A 166 8.35 -17.82 -4.20
C ARG A 166 7.96 -19.10 -4.94
N ARG A 167 8.13 -20.26 -4.32
CA ARG A 167 7.75 -21.55 -4.91
C ARG A 167 6.27 -21.58 -5.32
N ASP A 168 5.41 -21.07 -4.46
CA ASP A 168 3.96 -21.09 -4.67
C ASP A 168 3.57 -20.02 -5.72
N VAL A 169 4.29 -18.89 -5.79
CA VAL A 169 4.18 -17.90 -6.87
C VAL A 169 4.59 -18.45 -8.24
N LEU A 170 5.71 -19.18 -8.32
CA LEU A 170 6.16 -19.79 -9.58
C LEU A 170 5.13 -20.80 -10.08
N ALA A 171 4.60 -21.63 -9.18
CA ALA A 171 3.53 -22.58 -9.52
C ALA A 171 2.25 -21.89 -10.01
N TYR A 172 1.95 -20.70 -9.48
CA TYR A 172 0.83 -19.88 -9.96
C TYR A 172 1.09 -19.32 -11.36
N LEU A 173 2.28 -18.77 -11.61
CA LEU A 173 2.65 -18.24 -12.93
C LEU A 173 2.67 -19.34 -14.00
N ASP A 174 3.17 -20.54 -13.66
CA ASP A 174 3.10 -21.71 -14.53
C ASP A 174 1.66 -22.09 -14.88
N TYR A 175 0.76 -22.05 -13.89
CA TYR A 175 -0.67 -22.32 -14.11
C TYR A 175 -1.34 -21.30 -15.02
N CYS A 176 -0.94 -20.03 -14.92
CA CYS A 176 -1.43 -18.98 -15.80
C CYS A 176 -0.70 -18.92 -17.16
N GLU A 177 0.26 -19.81 -17.41
CA GLU A 177 1.11 -19.82 -18.61
C GLU A 177 1.88 -18.49 -18.81
N ILE A 178 2.21 -17.80 -17.73
CA ILE A 178 2.89 -16.49 -17.77
C ILE A 178 4.41 -16.70 -17.76
N PRO A 179 5.13 -16.27 -18.81
CA PRO A 179 6.59 -16.40 -18.86
C PRO A 179 7.26 -15.58 -17.76
N HIS A 180 8.22 -16.18 -17.05
CA HIS A 180 8.93 -15.53 -15.95
C HIS A 180 10.42 -15.88 -15.92
N THR A 181 11.27 -14.97 -15.41
CA THR A 181 12.68 -15.27 -15.12
C THR A 181 12.86 -15.52 -13.62
N GLY A 182 13.18 -16.75 -13.25
CA GLY A 182 13.67 -17.04 -11.91
C GLY A 182 15.17 -16.74 -11.83
N LYS A 183 15.59 -15.53 -11.46
CA LYS A 183 16.94 -15.36 -10.90
C LYS A 183 16.99 -16.18 -9.60
N LYS A 184 17.56 -17.39 -9.68
CA LYS A 184 17.76 -18.24 -8.49
C LYS A 184 18.59 -17.43 -7.49
N ALA A 185 18.05 -17.21 -6.29
CA ALA A 185 18.85 -16.71 -5.18
C ALA A 185 19.99 -17.72 -4.95
N GLY A 186 21.23 -17.22 -4.96
CA GLY A 186 22.47 -17.97 -5.16
C GLY A 186 22.51 -19.40 -4.62
N ALA A 187 22.60 -20.36 -5.54
CA ALA A 187 23.45 -21.53 -5.33
C ALA A 187 24.76 -21.25 -6.06
N ALA A 188 25.79 -20.85 -5.30
CA ALA A 188 27.15 -21.06 -5.76
C ALA A 188 27.34 -22.57 -5.90
N SER A 189 27.38 -23.08 -7.13
CA SER A 189 27.78 -24.44 -7.41
C SER A 189 28.59 -24.43 -8.70
N VAL A 190 29.90 -24.39 -8.48
CA VAL A 190 30.91 -25.22 -9.15
C VAL A 190 30.37 -25.97 -10.36
N GLU A 191 30.77 -25.49 -11.54
CA GLU A 191 30.68 -26.24 -12.78
C GLU A 191 31.57 -27.49 -12.64
N GLY A 192 30.91 -28.64 -12.48
CA GLY A 192 31.47 -29.96 -12.73
C GLY A 192 30.61 -30.61 -13.81
N GLU A 193 31.02 -30.45 -15.07
CA GLU A 193 30.47 -31.19 -16.19
C GLU A 193 30.56 -32.69 -15.94
N VAL A 194 29.42 -33.37 -15.92
CA VAL A 194 29.35 -34.80 -16.25
C VAL A 194 28.33 -34.96 -17.36
N LYS A 195 28.85 -35.14 -18.56
CA LYS A 195 28.12 -35.66 -19.72
C LYS A 195 27.66 -37.08 -19.42
N GLN A 196 26.37 -37.36 -19.58
CA GLN A 196 25.90 -38.69 -19.93
C GLN A 196 24.90 -38.57 -21.07
N ASP A 197 25.42 -38.81 -22.28
CA ASP A 197 24.68 -39.33 -23.41
C ASP A 197 24.21 -40.75 -23.04
N ILE A 198 22.90 -41.01 -23.01
CA ILE A 198 22.36 -42.31 -23.43
C ILE A 198 21.04 -42.10 -24.16
N ASP A 199 21.02 -42.75 -25.31
CA ASP A 199 20.08 -42.76 -26.41
C ASP A 199 18.75 -43.48 -26.10
N VAL A 200 17.81 -43.18 -26.99
CA VAL A 200 16.44 -43.63 -27.20
C VAL A 200 16.23 -45.15 -27.08
N CYS A 201 15.11 -45.57 -26.45
CA CYS A 201 14.19 -46.52 -27.09
C CYS A 201 12.82 -46.59 -26.41
N ALA A 202 11.80 -46.33 -27.22
CA ALA A 202 10.41 -46.65 -26.94
C ALA A 202 10.21 -48.17 -26.88
N SER A 203 9.36 -48.64 -25.95
CA SER A 203 8.52 -49.83 -26.14
C SER A 203 7.35 -49.83 -25.17
N LYS A 204 6.19 -50.14 -25.74
CA LYS A 204 4.88 -50.35 -25.11
C LYS A 204 4.88 -51.51 -24.10
N ALA A 205 3.92 -51.44 -23.18
CA ALA A 205 2.88 -52.43 -22.92
C ALA A 205 2.73 -52.89 -21.45
N GLU A 206 1.50 -52.72 -20.97
CA GLU A 206 0.71 -53.65 -20.16
C GLU A 206 1.15 -54.01 -18.72
N THR A 207 0.41 -53.39 -17.78
CA THR A 207 -0.51 -54.05 -16.84
C THR A 207 -0.16 -55.46 -16.34
N ARG A 208 0.16 -55.57 -15.05
CA ARG A 208 -0.43 -56.59 -14.17
C ARG A 208 -0.28 -56.26 -12.69
N GLU A 209 -1.42 -56.38 -11.99
CA GLU A 209 -1.55 -56.49 -10.55
C GLU A 209 -0.70 -57.63 -9.97
N ALA A 210 -0.16 -57.45 -8.77
CA ALA A 210 -0.47 -58.32 -7.62
C ALA A 210 0.24 -57.85 -6.34
N MET A 211 -0.51 -57.95 -5.25
CA MET A 211 -0.20 -57.70 -3.84
C MET A 211 1.02 -58.48 -3.32
N ALA A 212 1.72 -57.91 -2.32
CA ALA A 212 1.99 -58.58 -1.03
C ALA A 212 2.82 -57.69 -0.06
N VAL A 213 2.18 -57.29 1.02
CA VAL A 213 2.73 -56.97 2.36
C VAL A 213 3.08 -58.34 3.01
N PRO A 214 4.18 -58.53 3.78
CA PRO A 214 4.26 -58.01 5.15
C PRO A 214 5.64 -57.62 5.75
N GLU A 215 5.54 -56.68 6.70
CA GLU A 215 6.35 -56.44 7.92
C GLU A 215 6.73 -57.73 8.72
N PRO A 216 7.38 -57.67 9.91
CA PRO A 216 8.49 -56.85 10.42
C PRO A 216 9.50 -57.74 11.23
N ARG A 217 10.61 -57.17 11.75
CA ARG A 217 11.36 -57.60 12.98
C ARG A 217 12.62 -56.72 13.13
N ARG A 218 12.77 -55.91 14.19
CA ARG A 218 13.11 -56.16 15.61
C ARG A 218 14.63 -56.26 15.90
N ALA A 219 14.98 -55.64 17.03
CA ALA A 219 16.20 -55.70 17.83
C ALA A 219 17.39 -54.87 17.30
N SER A 220 17.84 -53.80 17.97
CA SER A 220 18.40 -53.66 19.33
C SER A 220 19.81 -54.23 19.45
N GLU A 221 20.80 -53.36 19.66
CA GLU A 221 22.03 -53.52 20.48
C GLU A 221 22.78 -52.18 20.39
N SER A 222 22.87 -51.36 21.45
CA SER A 222 23.67 -51.51 22.66
C SER A 222 25.16 -51.66 22.36
N ILE A 223 25.98 -50.66 22.71
CA ILE A 223 27.28 -50.79 23.40
C ILE A 223 27.79 -49.40 23.82
N ARG A 224 27.87 -49.22 25.15
CA ARG A 224 28.94 -48.64 25.99
C ARG A 224 29.94 -47.68 25.31
N SER A 225 30.27 -46.57 25.98
CA SER A 225 31.44 -46.55 26.87
C SER A 225 31.60 -45.21 27.60
N ALA A 226 32.07 -45.32 28.84
CA ALA A 226 32.35 -44.26 29.79
C ALA A 226 33.67 -43.53 29.49
N ASN A 227 33.80 -42.30 30.02
CA ASN A 227 35.00 -41.91 30.75
C ASN A 227 34.70 -40.74 31.71
N GLN A 228 34.98 -40.99 32.99
CA GLN A 228 35.14 -40.02 34.08
C GLN A 228 36.64 -39.83 34.35
N VAL A 229 36.94 -38.92 35.29
CA VAL A 229 38.19 -38.64 36.03
C VAL A 229 38.95 -37.43 35.48
N ALA A 230 39.40 -36.43 36.26
CA ALA A 230 39.14 -35.96 37.63
C ALA A 230 39.87 -34.61 37.83
N LEU A 231 39.38 -33.84 38.83
CA LEU A 231 40.12 -33.03 39.82
C LEU A 231 41.20 -32.02 39.40
N GLY A 232 40.98 -30.76 39.80
CA GLY A 232 42.03 -29.76 39.99
C GLY A 232 41.49 -28.36 40.33
N GLN A 233 41.41 -28.04 41.62
CA GLN A 233 41.29 -26.68 42.20
C GLN A 233 42.29 -26.61 43.38
N PRO A 234 42.59 -25.44 43.99
CA PRO A 234 42.25 -24.05 43.64
C PRO A 234 43.47 -23.10 43.71
N GLU A 235 43.32 -21.83 43.32
CA GLU A 235 44.27 -20.78 43.73
C GLU A 235 43.55 -19.52 44.21
N VAL A 236 44.16 -18.95 45.24
CA VAL A 236 43.68 -17.99 46.23
C VAL A 236 43.89 -16.57 45.71
N ILE A 237 42.84 -15.74 45.67
CA ILE A 237 43.02 -14.28 45.66
C ILE A 237 42.05 -13.63 46.66
N LYS A 238 42.67 -12.76 47.45
CA LYS A 238 42.24 -12.12 48.69
C LYS A 238 41.08 -11.13 48.46
N GLN A 239 40.09 -11.18 49.34
CA GLN A 239 39.12 -10.10 49.57
C GLN A 239 39.65 -9.15 50.63
N GLU A 240 39.32 -7.86 50.48
CA GLU A 240 39.22 -6.86 51.55
C GLU A 240 38.28 -5.71 51.09
N PRO A 241 37.70 -4.93 52.02
CA PRO A 241 36.25 -4.78 52.13
C PRO A 241 35.71 -3.39 51.75
N ILE A 242 34.49 -3.33 51.23
CA ILE A 242 33.69 -2.09 51.20
C ILE A 242 32.27 -2.42 51.68
N GLU A 243 32.09 -2.31 52.99
CA GLU A 243 30.80 -2.04 53.61
C GLU A 243 30.39 -0.60 53.34
N ARG A 244 29.22 -0.41 52.72
CA ARG A 244 28.22 0.68 52.88
C ARG A 244 27.58 1.03 51.55
N LEU A 245 26.47 0.37 51.23
CA LEU A 245 25.17 1.02 50.99
C LEU A 245 24.09 -0.05 50.75
N GLU A 246 23.66 -0.74 51.80
CA GLU A 246 22.42 -1.51 51.75
C GLU A 246 21.22 -0.55 51.72
N ARG A 247 20.80 -0.15 50.52
CA ARG A 247 19.45 0.32 50.25
C ARG A 247 18.73 -0.77 49.47
N GLN A 248 17.88 -1.51 50.20
CA GLN A 248 16.69 -2.23 49.75
C GLN A 248 16.57 -2.43 48.23
N VAL A 249 17.10 -3.56 47.74
CA VAL A 249 16.71 -4.11 46.43
C VAL A 249 15.47 -4.97 46.69
N PRO A 250 14.25 -4.57 46.27
CA PRO A 250 13.11 -5.46 46.32
C PRO A 250 13.37 -6.66 45.39
N ALA A 251 13.04 -7.85 45.89
CA ALA A 251 13.21 -9.13 45.20
C ALA A 251 12.72 -9.04 43.74
N THR A 252 13.63 -9.31 42.80
CA THR A 252 13.34 -9.31 41.36
C THR A 252 12.35 -10.43 41.03
N PRO A 253 11.13 -10.12 40.55
CA PRO A 253 10.25 -11.16 40.02
C PRO A 253 10.80 -11.67 38.67
N ALA A 254 10.97 -12.98 38.53
CA ALA A 254 11.56 -13.66 37.36
C ALA A 254 10.63 -13.70 36.13
N GLY A 255 10.10 -12.55 35.72
CA GLY A 255 9.23 -12.39 34.55
C GLY A 255 9.91 -11.65 33.37
N PRO A 256 9.35 -11.74 32.15
CA PRO A 256 9.84 -10.98 31.00
C PRO A 256 9.78 -9.47 31.24
N LEU A 257 10.78 -8.73 30.76
CA LEU A 257 10.85 -7.27 30.83
C LEU A 257 10.31 -6.63 29.55
N LEU A 258 9.25 -5.83 29.67
CA LEU A 258 8.59 -5.16 28.55
C LEU A 258 9.23 -3.79 28.24
N ASP A 259 9.32 -3.46 26.96
CA ASP A 259 9.58 -2.10 26.49
C ASP A 259 8.32 -1.22 26.56
N ILE A 260 8.48 0.10 26.62
CA ILE A 260 7.36 1.06 26.73
C ILE A 260 6.34 0.92 25.61
N LYS A 261 6.77 0.53 24.40
CA LYS A 261 5.86 0.24 23.27
C LYS A 261 4.98 -0.98 23.55
N GLN A 262 5.57 -2.04 24.09
CA GLN A 262 4.85 -3.26 24.46
C GLN A 262 3.86 -3.00 25.60
N VAL A 263 4.22 -2.15 26.57
CA VAL A 263 3.31 -1.72 27.63
C VAL A 263 2.14 -0.89 27.06
N SER A 264 2.43 0.03 26.14
CA SER A 264 1.43 0.85 25.45
C SER A 264 0.41 -0.01 24.68
N GLU A 265 0.88 -1.01 23.94
CA GLU A 265 0.04 -1.95 23.22
C GLU A 265 -0.81 -2.80 24.16
N ARG A 266 -0.22 -3.30 25.25
CA ARG A 266 -0.88 -4.20 26.20
C ARG A 266 -1.94 -3.50 27.06
N VAL A 267 -1.71 -2.24 27.42
CA VAL A 267 -2.68 -1.41 28.17
C VAL A 267 -3.65 -0.67 27.25
N ASN A 268 -3.42 -0.70 25.93
CA ASN A 268 -4.21 0.01 24.92
C ASN A 268 -4.31 1.53 25.16
N ILE A 269 -3.21 2.16 25.57
CA ILE A 269 -3.10 3.62 25.74
C ILE A 269 -1.83 4.14 25.08
N SER A 270 -1.83 5.40 24.65
CA SER A 270 -0.65 5.99 23.99
C SER A 270 0.55 6.12 24.95
N VAL A 271 1.77 6.11 24.40
CA VAL A 271 3.01 6.30 25.17
C VAL A 271 3.02 7.64 25.92
N SER A 272 2.46 8.70 25.33
CA SER A 272 2.32 10.00 26.01
C SER A 272 1.42 9.90 27.25
N MET A 273 0.31 9.17 27.15
CA MET A 273 -0.60 8.94 28.27
C MET A 273 0.05 8.08 29.36
N LEU A 274 0.90 7.11 29.00
CA LEU A 274 1.73 6.38 29.98
C LEU A 274 2.64 7.33 30.77
N HIS A 275 3.33 8.24 30.09
CA HIS A 275 4.16 9.24 30.77
C HIS A 275 3.35 10.17 31.68
N GLU A 276 2.13 10.54 31.28
CA GLU A 276 1.23 11.32 32.12
C GLU A 276 0.77 10.56 33.36
N LYS A 277 0.45 9.26 33.23
CA LYS A 277 0.11 8.40 34.37
C LYS A 277 1.22 8.25 35.39
N MET A 278 2.48 8.43 34.97
CA MET A 278 3.64 8.34 35.85
C MET A 278 4.05 9.66 36.50
N LYS A 279 3.59 10.82 35.99
CA LYS A 279 3.99 12.14 36.51
C LYS A 279 3.05 12.55 37.65
N PRO A 280 3.54 12.79 38.88
CA PRO A 280 2.69 13.21 40.02
C PRO A 280 1.94 14.53 39.79
N THR A 281 2.46 15.37 38.90
CA THR A 281 1.86 16.66 38.54
C THR A 281 0.76 16.55 37.49
N SER A 282 0.58 15.37 36.88
CA SER A 282 -0.44 15.16 35.85
C SER A 282 -1.80 14.87 36.48
N LYS A 283 -2.87 15.36 35.83
CA LYS A 283 -4.25 15.01 36.16
C LYS A 283 -4.52 13.50 36.07
N TYR A 284 -3.76 12.79 35.24
CA TYR A 284 -3.93 11.36 35.00
C TYR A 284 -3.00 10.49 35.86
N TYR A 285 -2.29 11.07 36.82
CA TYR A 285 -1.37 10.35 37.68
C TYR A 285 -2.04 9.16 38.37
N ASP A 286 -1.43 7.99 38.24
CA ASP A 286 -1.86 6.78 38.92
C ASP A 286 -0.71 6.27 39.82
N PRO A 287 -0.83 6.42 41.16
CA PRO A 287 0.21 5.98 42.09
C PRO A 287 0.36 4.47 42.14
N LYS A 288 -0.60 3.70 41.60
CA LYS A 288 -0.53 2.23 41.51
C LYS A 288 0.09 1.77 40.19
N PHE A 289 0.40 2.67 39.27
CA PHE A 289 0.99 2.31 37.99
C PHE A 289 2.38 1.66 38.18
N PRO A 290 2.72 0.60 37.42
CA PRO A 290 3.98 -0.11 37.58
C PRO A 290 5.22 0.81 37.50
N PRO A 291 6.17 0.69 38.44
CA PRO A 291 7.37 1.50 38.44
C PRO A 291 8.27 1.15 37.25
N LYS A 292 9.00 2.15 36.75
CA LYS A 292 10.02 1.92 35.72
C LYS A 292 11.28 1.28 36.30
N ILE A 293 11.77 0.23 35.64
CA ILE A 293 13.05 -0.40 35.93
C ILE A 293 14.08 0.19 34.97
N GLN A 294 15.04 0.95 35.48
CA GLN A 294 16.14 1.48 34.68
C GLN A 294 17.23 0.42 34.58
N LEU A 295 17.47 -0.11 33.38
CA LEU A 295 18.56 -1.07 33.14
C LEU A 295 19.87 -0.35 32.78
N THR A 296 19.76 0.74 32.01
CA THR A 296 20.87 1.63 31.64
C THR A 296 20.36 3.07 31.64
N GLU A 297 21.25 4.05 31.45
CA GLU A 297 20.88 5.47 31.34
C GLU A 297 19.82 5.75 30.25
N ARG A 298 19.77 4.92 29.20
CA ARG A 298 18.87 5.10 28.05
C ARG A 298 17.79 4.03 27.95
N THR A 299 17.90 2.94 28.70
CA THR A 299 16.99 1.80 28.57
C THR A 299 16.14 1.66 29.83
N VAL A 300 14.85 1.92 29.65
CA VAL A 300 13.82 1.73 30.66
C VAL A 300 12.97 0.52 30.28
N ARG A 301 12.69 -0.36 31.25
CA ARG A 301 11.81 -1.51 31.09
C ARG A 301 10.77 -1.58 32.21
N TYR A 302 9.77 -2.41 31.99
CA TYR A 302 8.70 -2.68 32.95
C TYR A 302 8.59 -4.18 33.21
N SER A 303 8.34 -4.57 34.46
CA SER A 303 8.02 -5.96 34.81
C SER A 303 6.68 -6.33 34.19
N GLN A 304 6.65 -7.39 33.38
CA GLN A 304 5.40 -7.87 32.80
C GLN A 304 4.38 -8.26 33.89
N ALA A 305 4.84 -8.88 34.97
CA ALA A 305 3.98 -9.30 36.08
C ALA A 305 3.28 -8.10 36.74
N ASP A 306 4.00 -6.99 36.92
CA ASP A 306 3.45 -5.78 37.55
C ASP A 306 2.43 -5.10 36.63
N VAL A 307 2.71 -5.07 35.33
CA VAL A 307 1.78 -4.54 34.32
C VAL A 307 0.50 -5.38 34.25
N ASP A 308 0.63 -6.71 34.22
CA ASP A 308 -0.52 -7.62 34.19
C ASP A 308 -1.33 -7.53 35.50
N ALA A 309 -0.68 -7.44 36.66
CA ALA A 309 -1.35 -7.24 37.95
C ALA A 309 -2.11 -5.90 38.02
N TRP A 310 -1.53 -4.82 37.48
CA TRP A 310 -2.20 -3.52 37.41
C TRP A 310 -3.43 -3.57 36.48
N ILE A 311 -3.33 -4.23 35.31
CA ILE A 311 -4.47 -4.43 34.41
C ILE A 311 -5.59 -5.19 35.14
N GLN A 312 -5.25 -6.27 35.84
CA GLN A 312 -6.23 -7.06 36.61
C GLN A 312 -6.89 -6.23 37.72
N ALA A 313 -6.14 -5.36 38.41
CA ALA A 313 -6.67 -4.46 39.43
C ALA A 313 -7.61 -3.40 38.84
N CYS A 314 -7.32 -2.88 37.66
CA CYS A 314 -8.21 -1.96 36.95
C CYS A 314 -9.52 -2.64 36.54
N VAL A 315 -9.45 -3.87 36.01
CA VAL A 315 -10.63 -4.65 35.62
C VAL A 315 -11.48 -5.01 36.85
N SER A 316 -10.83 -5.43 37.95
CA SER A 316 -11.51 -5.80 39.19
C SER A 316 -12.11 -4.60 39.91
N GLY A 317 -11.44 -3.43 39.87
CA GLY A 317 -11.92 -2.19 40.48
C GLY A 317 -13.10 -1.54 39.74
N ALA A 318 -13.17 -1.71 38.42
CA ALA A 318 -14.31 -1.23 37.63
C ALA A 318 -15.62 -1.99 37.94
N SER A 319 -15.53 -3.22 38.47
CA SER A 319 -16.70 -4.04 38.78
C SER A 319 -17.29 -3.80 40.18
N ALA A 320 -16.60 -3.06 41.06
CA ALA A 320 -17.04 -2.83 42.45
C ALA A 320 -17.56 -1.40 42.73
N ALA A 321 -17.48 -0.48 41.76
CA ALA A 321 -17.84 0.93 41.92
C ALA A 321 -19.15 1.31 41.20
N GLY A 322 -20.07 0.35 41.07
CA GLY A 322 -21.39 0.54 40.48
C GLY A 322 -22.52 0.50 41.50
N ASP A 323 -22.39 1.13 42.68
CA ASP A 323 -23.57 1.53 43.45
C ASP A 323 -23.25 2.57 44.53
N THR A 324 -24.23 3.45 44.75
CA THR A 324 -24.37 4.42 45.84
C THR A 324 -23.51 5.70 45.82
N ARG A 325 -24.11 6.78 45.31
CA ARG A 325 -24.28 8.00 46.13
C ARG A 325 -25.41 8.87 45.60
N GLY A 326 -26.54 8.80 46.30
CA GLY A 326 -27.59 9.80 46.23
C GLY A 326 -27.12 11.15 46.76
N ARG A 327 -27.81 12.19 46.33
CA ARG A 327 -27.86 13.48 47.01
C ARG A 327 -29.28 14.02 46.90
N GLU A 328 -30.05 13.75 47.95
CA GLU A 328 -31.25 14.51 48.29
C GLU A 328 -30.84 15.91 48.80
N GLY A 329 -31.75 16.89 48.61
CA GLY A 329 -31.79 18.11 49.41
C GLY A 329 -32.11 19.39 48.64
N ALA A 330 -33.43 19.67 48.50
CA ALA A 330 -34.16 20.95 48.62
C ALA A 330 -33.45 22.29 48.31
N GLY A 331 -34.06 23.29 47.68
CA GLY A 331 -35.44 23.56 47.29
C GLY A 331 -35.58 25.04 46.84
N ALA A 332 -36.70 25.34 46.19
CA ALA A 332 -37.35 26.64 45.97
C ALA A 332 -36.53 27.82 45.38
N GLU A 333 -36.93 28.33 44.21
CA GLU A 333 -37.81 29.50 44.07
C GLU A 333 -38.02 29.91 42.61
N GLN A 334 -39.10 30.68 42.41
CA GLN A 334 -39.78 31.04 41.17
C GLN A 334 -39.00 32.06 40.32
N GLY A 335 -39.24 32.08 39.01
CA GLY A 335 -38.76 33.14 38.13
C GLY A 335 -39.26 33.02 36.69
N VAL A 336 -40.36 33.71 36.40
CA VAL A 336 -40.99 33.89 35.08
C VAL A 336 -40.12 34.72 34.15
N SER A 337 -39.91 34.28 32.90
CA SER A 337 -39.61 35.09 31.69
C SER A 337 -39.50 34.13 30.49
N LYS A 338 -40.42 33.97 29.53
CA LYS A 338 -41.08 34.89 28.58
C LYS A 338 -40.10 35.61 27.66
N PHE A 339 -39.93 35.06 26.44
CA PHE A 339 -39.65 35.67 25.11
C PHE A 339 -38.78 34.74 24.23
N PRO A 340 -38.85 34.84 22.88
CA PRO A 340 -39.07 33.70 22.00
C PRO A 340 -37.87 33.42 21.11
N SER A 341 -37.84 32.22 20.52
CA SER A 341 -36.96 31.91 19.40
C SER A 341 -37.35 32.75 18.17
N PRO A 342 -36.39 33.39 17.49
CA PRO A 342 -36.54 33.74 16.09
C PRO A 342 -36.06 32.58 15.22
N ASN A 343 -36.97 32.12 14.36
CA ASN A 343 -36.66 31.45 13.11
C ASN A 343 -35.57 32.22 12.37
N ASN A 344 -34.57 31.51 11.85
CA ASN A 344 -33.73 32.03 10.78
C ASN A 344 -33.95 31.17 9.52
N PRO A 345 -34.30 31.78 8.37
CA PRO A 345 -34.66 31.09 7.15
C PRO A 345 -33.46 30.92 6.21
N GLY A 346 -33.55 29.89 5.35
CA GLY A 346 -33.14 29.94 3.95
C GLY A 346 -31.69 30.30 3.63
N GLU A 347 -30.86 29.28 3.44
CA GLU A 347 -29.68 29.38 2.58
C GLU A 347 -29.80 28.39 1.41
N ASN A 348 -30.41 28.92 0.34
CA ASN A 348 -30.07 28.77 -1.07
C ASN A 348 -29.06 27.67 -1.44
N ASN A 349 -29.60 26.56 -1.95
CA ASN A 349 -28.89 25.66 -2.85
C ASN A 349 -28.54 26.39 -4.15
N ALA A 350 -27.28 26.77 -4.30
CA ALA A 350 -26.71 27.06 -5.60
C ALA A 350 -26.49 25.73 -6.33
N SER A 351 -27.43 25.40 -7.21
CA SER A 351 -27.27 24.39 -8.25
C SER A 351 -26.10 24.81 -9.14
N SER A 352 -24.96 24.15 -8.97
CA SER A 352 -23.86 24.21 -9.92
C SER A 352 -23.95 22.95 -10.75
N ASP A 353 -24.75 23.02 -11.81
CA ASP A 353 -24.71 22.10 -12.94
C ASP A 353 -23.34 22.25 -13.61
N CYS A 354 -22.42 21.38 -13.22
CA CYS A 354 -21.30 20.98 -14.06
C CYS A 354 -21.39 19.46 -14.16
N ASP A 355 -22.12 19.00 -15.18
CA ASP A 355 -22.02 17.67 -15.73
C ASP A 355 -20.57 17.46 -16.19
N LEU A 356 -19.77 16.86 -15.32
CA LEU A 356 -18.46 16.30 -15.65
C LEU A 356 -18.59 14.78 -15.51
N ASP A 357 -18.16 14.12 -16.59
CA ASP A 357 -18.33 12.70 -16.90
C ASP A 357 -18.06 11.74 -15.73
N GLY A 358 -19.00 10.82 -15.50
CA GLY A 358 -19.11 9.93 -14.34
C GLY A 358 -18.06 8.84 -14.16
N ASP A 359 -16.84 9.03 -14.69
CA ASP A 359 -15.75 8.06 -14.57
C ASP A 359 -14.69 8.44 -13.52
N ASP A 360 -14.60 9.71 -13.08
CA ASP A 360 -13.62 10.16 -12.06
C ASP A 360 -14.04 9.79 -10.62
N ASP A 361 -15.33 9.51 -10.39
CA ASP A 361 -15.85 9.15 -9.06
C ASP A 361 -15.32 7.79 -8.56
N ARG A 362 -14.98 6.86 -9.46
CA ARG A 362 -14.49 5.53 -9.07
C ARG A 362 -13.10 5.55 -8.43
N LEU A 363 -12.24 6.48 -8.85
CA LEU A 363 -10.92 6.68 -8.23
C LEU A 363 -11.06 7.28 -6.83
N ARG A 364 -12.06 8.14 -6.64
CA ARG A 364 -12.38 8.71 -5.32
C ARG A 364 -12.87 7.64 -4.34
N ASP A 365 -13.50 6.57 -4.81
CA ASP A 365 -13.94 5.47 -3.93
C ASP A 365 -12.78 4.62 -3.37
N SER A 366 -11.61 4.64 -4.01
CA SER A 366 -10.45 3.78 -3.68
C SER A 366 -9.50 4.33 -2.60
N GLY A 367 -9.96 5.29 -1.79
CA GLY A 367 -9.13 6.11 -0.90
C GLY A 367 -8.09 5.39 -0.03
N LEU A 368 -7.16 6.15 0.54
CA LEU A 368 -6.09 5.63 1.37
C LEU A 368 -6.45 5.59 2.86
N LEU A 369 -5.98 4.57 3.56
CA LEU A 369 -6.11 4.47 5.01
C LEU A 369 -5.46 5.67 5.71
N THR A 370 -6.05 6.12 6.83
CA THR A 370 -5.52 7.21 7.67
C THR A 370 -4.04 7.05 7.97
N ALA A 371 -3.61 5.83 8.31
CA ALA A 371 -2.21 5.56 8.63
C ALA A 371 -1.28 5.88 7.44
N GLU A 372 -1.72 5.56 6.23
CA GLU A 372 -0.97 5.78 5.01
C GLU A 372 -0.95 7.26 4.61
N ILE A 373 -2.09 7.95 4.72
CA ILE A 373 -2.15 9.41 4.56
C ILE A 373 -1.20 10.12 5.52
N VAL A 374 -1.27 9.79 6.81
CA VAL A 374 -0.39 10.39 7.82
C VAL A 374 1.07 10.10 7.48
N ARG A 375 1.41 8.87 7.08
CA ARG A 375 2.78 8.48 6.70
C ARG A 375 3.31 9.27 5.51
N LEU A 376 2.51 9.41 4.44
CA LEU A 376 2.90 10.07 3.21
C LEU A 376 3.06 11.57 3.40
N PHE A 377 2.05 12.22 3.97
CA PHE A 377 2.03 13.67 4.09
C PHE A 377 2.93 14.19 5.21
N SER A 378 3.26 13.38 6.23
CA SER A 378 4.20 13.79 7.29
C SER A 378 5.66 13.77 6.85
N ARG A 379 6.04 13.06 5.79
CA ARG A 379 7.45 12.91 5.37
C ARG A 379 8.10 14.22 4.91
N LYS A 380 7.32 15.12 4.34
CA LYS A 380 7.83 16.31 3.62
C LYS A 380 7.42 17.63 4.25
N ALA A 381 6.46 17.63 5.18
CA ALA A 381 5.98 18.84 5.82
C ALA A 381 6.89 19.30 6.96
N ARG A 382 7.17 20.60 7.02
CA ARG A 382 8.02 21.22 8.05
C ARG A 382 7.30 21.58 9.35
N GLY A 383 6.01 21.26 9.49
CA GLY A 383 5.28 21.61 10.70
C GLY A 383 3.87 21.06 10.72
N GLY A 384 3.59 20.21 11.70
CA GLY A 384 2.24 19.75 12.03
C GLY A 384 2.21 18.27 12.37
N ASN A 385 1.67 17.94 13.54
CA ASN A 385 1.34 16.57 13.88
C ASN A 385 0.08 16.14 13.11
N LEU A 386 0.26 15.64 11.90
CA LEU A 386 -0.85 15.10 11.11
C LEU A 386 -1.54 13.96 11.85
N ALA A 387 -0.82 13.15 12.63
CA ALA A 387 -1.44 12.09 13.42
C ALA A 387 -2.48 12.64 14.41
N GLU A 388 -2.23 13.79 15.04
CA GLU A 388 -3.20 14.48 15.89
C GLU A 388 -4.39 15.00 15.08
N THR A 389 -4.11 15.61 13.92
CA THR A 389 -5.14 16.13 13.00
C THR A 389 -6.09 15.03 12.56
N PHE A 390 -5.58 13.86 12.20
CA PHE A 390 -6.39 12.73 11.75
C PHE A 390 -6.96 11.88 12.90
N SER A 391 -6.48 12.05 14.13
CA SER A 391 -7.11 11.46 15.32
C SER A 391 -8.41 12.18 15.69
N ASN A 392 -8.49 13.48 15.44
CA ASN A 392 -9.70 14.28 15.57
C ASN A 392 -9.88 15.20 14.35
N PRO A 393 -10.27 14.66 13.19
CA PRO A 393 -10.30 15.40 11.94
C PRO A 393 -11.29 16.58 12.01
N PRO A 394 -10.86 17.80 11.61
CA PRO A 394 -11.77 18.93 11.48
C PRO A 394 -12.98 18.58 10.62
N SER A 395 -14.16 19.10 10.96
CA SER A 395 -15.41 18.73 10.25
C SER A 395 -15.37 19.06 8.76
N GLY A 396 -14.59 20.07 8.34
CA GLY A 396 -14.34 20.39 6.94
C GLY A 396 -13.53 19.31 6.24
N LEU A 397 -12.41 18.88 6.82
CA LEU A 397 -11.58 17.78 6.29
C LEU A 397 -12.39 16.49 6.21
N LYS A 398 -13.13 16.18 7.27
CA LYS A 398 -13.98 14.98 7.35
C LYS A 398 -15.04 14.96 6.25
N ARG A 399 -15.73 16.08 6.00
CA ARG A 399 -16.77 16.18 4.98
C ARG A 399 -16.24 16.11 3.56
N ARG A 400 -15.06 16.69 3.30
CA ARG A 400 -14.50 16.76 1.95
C ARG A 400 -13.75 15.50 1.54
N ALA A 401 -12.95 14.97 2.45
CA ALA A 401 -11.93 13.99 2.08
C ALA A 401 -12.20 12.59 2.64
N GLN A 402 -13.10 12.42 3.59
CA GLN A 402 -13.35 11.10 4.16
C GLN A 402 -14.38 10.33 3.31
N ILE A 403 -13.93 9.26 2.66
CA ILE A 403 -14.78 8.44 1.78
C ILE A 403 -15.55 7.40 2.61
N SER A 404 -14.89 6.81 3.61
CA SER A 404 -15.51 5.75 4.42
C SER A 404 -16.20 6.30 5.67
N SER A 405 -17.26 5.63 6.13
CA SER A 405 -17.90 5.87 7.43
C SER A 405 -17.07 5.42 8.65
N LEU A 406 -15.96 4.70 8.42
CA LEU A 406 -15.05 4.20 9.46
C LEU A 406 -14.40 5.35 10.23
N LYS A 407 -13.84 5.08 11.42
CA LYS A 407 -13.21 6.11 12.27
C LYS A 407 -11.76 5.78 12.59
N GLY A 408 -10.99 6.82 12.93
CA GLY A 408 -9.61 6.68 13.41
C GLY A 408 -8.68 6.12 12.34
N ARG A 409 -7.87 5.11 12.70
CA ARG A 409 -6.81 4.56 11.83
C ARG A 409 -7.32 3.82 10.60
N HIS A 410 -8.57 3.40 10.59
CA HIS A 410 -9.19 2.63 9.52
C HIS A 410 -10.07 3.45 8.59
N ALA A 411 -10.17 4.77 8.80
CA ALA A 411 -10.85 5.64 7.86
C ALA A 411 -10.07 5.70 6.54
N HIS A 412 -10.79 5.62 5.42
CA HIS A 412 -10.28 5.85 4.08
C HIS A 412 -10.51 7.30 3.68
N TRP A 413 -9.51 7.88 3.04
CA TRP A 413 -9.46 9.29 2.66
C TRP A 413 -9.06 9.44 1.21
N ASP A 414 -9.68 10.40 0.53
CA ASP A 414 -9.25 10.84 -0.78
C ASP A 414 -7.95 11.66 -0.61
N PRO A 415 -6.80 11.18 -1.10
CA PRO A 415 -5.54 11.88 -0.92
C PRO A 415 -5.52 13.24 -1.61
N VAL A 416 -6.25 13.44 -2.71
CA VAL A 416 -6.34 14.73 -3.42
C VAL A 416 -7.11 15.73 -2.57
N GLU A 417 -8.27 15.34 -2.03
CA GLU A 417 -9.04 16.23 -1.16
C GLU A 417 -8.31 16.53 0.16
N VAL A 418 -7.56 15.56 0.71
CA VAL A 418 -6.63 15.81 1.83
C VAL A 418 -5.59 16.86 1.45
N ALA A 419 -4.96 16.72 0.28
CA ALA A 419 -3.94 17.65 -0.20
C ALA A 419 -4.48 19.06 -0.42
N LEU A 420 -5.67 19.19 -1.01
CA LEU A 420 -6.34 20.47 -1.20
C LEU A 420 -6.68 21.13 0.14
N TRP A 421 -7.23 20.36 1.09
CA TRP A 421 -7.53 20.88 2.42
C TRP A 421 -6.26 21.35 3.14
N LEU A 422 -5.16 20.58 3.04
CA LEU A 422 -3.87 20.96 3.61
C LEU A 422 -3.29 22.22 2.95
N HIS A 423 -3.44 22.35 1.63
CA HIS A 423 -3.02 23.56 0.92
C HIS A 423 -3.78 24.80 1.39
N GLU A 424 -5.09 24.68 1.59
CA GLU A 424 -5.96 25.80 2.01
C GLU A 424 -5.73 26.23 3.47
N ASN A 425 -5.52 25.26 4.37
CA ASN A 425 -5.49 25.50 5.82
C ASN A 425 -4.08 25.55 6.40
N ARG A 426 -3.08 25.07 5.67
CA ARG A 426 -1.68 24.95 6.11
C ARG A 426 -0.71 25.27 4.98
N THR A 427 -0.99 26.32 4.21
CA THR A 427 -0.22 26.74 3.03
C THR A 427 1.29 26.81 3.25
N ASP A 428 1.72 27.27 4.43
CA ASP A 428 3.15 27.42 4.76
C ASP A 428 3.86 26.07 4.88
N ALA A 429 3.15 25.05 5.36
CA ALA A 429 3.68 23.69 5.51
C ALA A 429 3.46 22.83 4.25
N TYR A 430 2.42 23.12 3.47
CA TYR A 430 2.00 22.37 2.29
C TYR A 430 1.78 23.29 1.06
N PRO A 431 2.83 23.96 0.56
CA PRO A 431 2.75 24.65 -0.71
C PRO A 431 2.56 23.63 -1.85
N THR A 432 1.99 24.07 -2.97
CA THR A 432 1.67 23.22 -4.14
C THR A 432 2.85 22.36 -4.58
N ARG A 433 4.07 22.92 -4.56
CA ARG A 433 5.31 22.20 -4.88
C ARG A 433 5.59 21.01 -3.96
N VAL A 434 5.42 21.18 -2.65
CA VAL A 434 5.64 20.10 -1.68
C VAL A 434 4.61 19.00 -1.85
N LEU A 435 3.36 19.37 -2.10
CA LEU A 435 2.30 18.41 -2.39
C LEU A 435 2.58 17.66 -3.70
N ALA A 436 3.04 18.33 -4.76
CA ALA A 436 3.46 17.67 -6.00
C ALA A 436 4.52 16.59 -5.76
N GLU A 437 5.56 16.87 -4.94
CA GLU A 437 6.56 15.87 -4.56
C GLU A 437 5.97 14.67 -3.79
N ILE A 438 4.92 14.88 -2.99
CA ILE A 438 4.24 13.78 -2.28
C ILE A 438 3.52 12.88 -3.29
N PHE A 439 2.85 13.45 -4.30
CA PHE A 439 2.18 12.66 -5.35
C PHE A 439 3.14 12.00 -6.36
N GLU A 440 4.45 12.15 -6.19
CA GLU A 440 5.45 11.35 -6.92
C GLU A 440 5.75 10.00 -6.25
N TYR A 441 5.23 9.74 -5.04
CA TYR A 441 5.37 8.41 -4.43
C TYR A 441 4.54 7.38 -5.17
N GLU A 442 5.09 6.17 -5.36
CA GLU A 442 4.41 5.04 -6.04
C GLU A 442 3.03 4.72 -5.45
N SER A 443 2.87 4.88 -4.13
CA SER A 443 1.59 4.66 -3.44
C SER A 443 0.51 5.67 -3.83
N LEU A 444 0.86 6.73 -4.56
CA LEU A 444 -0.03 7.78 -5.04
C LEU A 444 -0.10 7.85 -6.57
N ASP A 445 0.49 6.89 -7.30
CA ASP A 445 0.56 6.93 -8.76
C ASP A 445 -0.82 7.12 -9.41
N GLN A 446 -1.85 6.43 -8.88
CA GLN A 446 -3.22 6.52 -9.40
C GLN A 446 -3.93 7.86 -9.10
N TRP A 447 -3.40 8.69 -8.19
CA TRP A 447 -3.95 10.03 -7.92
C TRP A 447 -3.07 11.15 -8.46
N ARG A 448 -1.91 10.81 -9.04
CA ARG A 448 -0.92 11.79 -9.51
C ARG A 448 -1.48 12.72 -10.58
N PHE A 449 -2.26 12.19 -11.53
CA PHE A 449 -2.86 12.99 -12.60
C PHE A 449 -3.99 13.88 -12.09
N VAL A 450 -4.83 13.36 -11.19
CA VAL A 450 -5.90 14.14 -10.53
C VAL A 450 -5.30 15.30 -9.76
N TRP A 451 -4.25 15.04 -8.96
CA TRP A 451 -3.52 16.09 -8.26
C TRP A 451 -2.87 17.09 -9.22
N ALA A 452 -2.27 16.65 -10.33
CA ALA A 452 -1.67 17.56 -11.31
C ALA A 452 -2.71 18.50 -11.94
N ALA A 453 -3.92 18.03 -12.22
CA ALA A 453 -5.02 18.87 -12.69
C ALA A 453 -5.44 19.91 -11.63
N GLU A 454 -5.58 19.49 -10.38
CA GLU A 454 -5.93 20.38 -9.26
C GLU A 454 -4.83 21.39 -8.93
N ALA A 455 -3.57 20.99 -8.95
CA ALA A 455 -2.42 21.88 -8.78
C ALA A 455 -2.41 23.00 -9.83
N ARG A 456 -2.70 22.69 -11.10
CA ARG A 456 -2.85 23.69 -12.17
C ARG A 456 -4.02 24.65 -11.91
N LYS A 457 -5.11 24.19 -11.28
CA LYS A 457 -6.23 25.06 -10.89
C LYS A 457 -5.81 26.00 -9.75
N LEU A 458 -5.07 25.51 -8.76
CA LEU A 458 -4.55 26.32 -7.64
C LEU A 458 -3.58 27.41 -8.12
N GLU A 459 -2.68 27.10 -9.04
CA GLU A 459 -1.73 28.06 -9.62
C GLU A 459 -2.45 29.18 -10.39
N ARG A 460 -3.45 28.81 -11.22
CA ARG A 460 -4.29 29.79 -11.93
C ARG A 460 -5.01 30.74 -10.96
N ARG A 461 -5.54 30.23 -9.84
CA ARG A 461 -6.21 31.05 -8.82
C ARG A 461 -5.25 32.00 -8.10
N ARG A 462 -3.96 31.64 -7.96
CA ARG A 462 -2.95 32.52 -7.37
C ARG A 462 -2.51 33.63 -8.31
N GLY A 463 -2.37 33.34 -9.61
CA GLY A 463 -1.98 34.37 -10.59
C GLY A 463 -3.05 35.44 -10.85
N ALA A 464 -4.30 35.18 -10.47
CA ALA A 464 -5.42 36.12 -10.60
C ALA A 464 -5.63 37.04 -9.38
N LYS A 465 -4.91 36.81 -8.28
CA LYS A 465 -4.93 37.66 -7.08
C LYS A 465 -3.68 38.53 -7.05
#